data_AF-A0A438IL12-F1
#
_entry.id   AF-A0A438IL12-F1
#
_cell.length_a   1.000
_cell.length_b   1.000
_cell.length_c   1.000
_cell.angle_alpha   90.00
_cell.angle_beta   90.00
_cell.angle_gamma   90.00
#
_symmetry.space_group_name_H-M   'P 1'
#
loop_
_entity.id
_entity.type
_entity.pdbx_description
1 polymer ?
#
loop_
_entity_poly.entity_id
_entity_poly.type
_entity_poly.pdbx_seq_one_letter_code
_entity_poly.pdbx_strand_id
1 'polypeptide(L)'
;MSLMIMKGSITPAIRGAISDSDNAMSYIKSIEEQFLGTSKSFASTLMIKMITMKYDGHSGEREHIMKMSNMVSRLKGMDMAISEEEERLKVEKPDMAHLTIGSNKKSFNKGKGKKKKQGIPYKQETK
;
A
#
# COMPACT_ATOMS: atom_id res chain seq x y z
N MET A 1 11.37 -6.53 24.57
CA MET A 1 11.04 -7.98 24.59
C MET A 1 10.07 -8.37 23.47
N SER A 2 8.91 -7.73 23.34
CA SER A 2 7.91 -8.04 22.30
C SER A 2 8.47 -8.10 20.87
N LEU A 3 9.24 -7.09 20.45
CA LEU A 3 9.86 -7.04 19.12
C LEU A 3 10.75 -8.26 18.82
N MET A 4 11.53 -8.70 19.81
CA MET A 4 12.45 -9.84 19.66
C MET A 4 11.67 -11.15 19.49
N ILE A 5 10.54 -11.30 20.20
CA ILE A 5 9.63 -12.44 20.06
C ILE A 5 8.99 -12.44 18.67
N MET A 6 8.47 -11.29 18.20
CA MET A 6 7.85 -11.18 16.87
C MET A 6 8.84 -11.48 15.73
N LYS A 7 10.05 -10.91 15.80
CA LYS A 7 11.11 -11.21 14.82
C LYS A 7 11.54 -12.68 14.88
N GLY A 8 11.54 -13.27 16.08
CA GLY A 8 11.88 -14.68 16.31
C GLY A 8 10.82 -15.66 15.81
N SER A 9 9.54 -15.28 15.82
CA SER A 9 8.43 -16.12 15.33
C SER A 9 8.32 -16.15 13.80
N ILE A 10 8.95 -15.20 13.10
CA ILE A 10 8.94 -15.13 11.63
C ILE A 10 10.19 -15.80 11.07
N THR A 11 10.00 -16.69 10.09
CA THR A 11 11.09 -17.39 9.43
C THR A 11 12.06 -16.40 8.77
N PRO A 12 13.38 -16.67 8.75
CA PRO A 12 14.37 -15.76 8.18
C PRO A 12 14.09 -15.37 6.71
N ALA A 13 13.55 -16.31 5.92
CA ALA A 13 13.21 -16.07 4.51
C ALA A 13 12.12 -14.99 4.33
N ILE A 14 11.15 -14.94 5.24
CA ILE A 14 10.07 -13.94 5.20
C ILE A 14 10.54 -12.62 5.82
N ARG A 15 11.35 -12.70 6.87
CA ARG A 15 11.85 -11.53 7.61
C ARG A 15 12.61 -10.54 6.74
N GLY A 16 13.37 -11.04 5.76
CA GLY A 16 14.12 -10.20 4.82
C GLY A 16 13.25 -9.31 3.92
N ALA A 17 11.95 -9.62 3.80
CA ALA A 17 11.01 -8.81 3.04
C ALA A 17 10.32 -7.72 3.88
N ILE A 18 10.51 -7.71 5.20
CA ILE A 18 9.87 -6.76 6.11
C ILE A 18 10.90 -5.68 6.49
N SER A 19 10.53 -4.41 6.36
CA SER A 19 11.36 -3.29 6.82
C SER A 19 11.64 -3.39 8.31
N ASP A 20 12.90 -3.14 8.70
CA ASP A 20 13.28 -3.24 10.11
C ASP A 20 12.78 -2.03 10.93
N SER A 21 12.50 -2.26 12.21
CA SER A 21 12.05 -1.24 13.15
C SER A 21 12.49 -1.54 14.59
N ASP A 22 12.71 -0.48 15.36
CA ASP A 22 13.11 -0.54 16.78
C ASP A 22 11.91 -0.63 17.74
N ASN A 23 10.70 -0.31 17.26
CA ASN A 23 9.48 -0.37 18.04
C ASN A 23 8.57 -1.50 17.52
N ALA A 24 7.93 -2.19 18.47
CA ALA A 24 7.04 -3.31 18.17
C ALA A 24 5.82 -2.88 17.34
N MET A 25 5.21 -1.73 17.66
CA MET A 25 4.02 -1.25 16.96
C MET A 25 4.32 -0.89 15.50
N SER A 26 5.44 -0.20 15.26
CA SER A 26 5.88 0.14 13.90
C SER A 26 6.30 -1.10 13.11
N TYR A 27 6.89 -2.11 13.76
CA TYR A 27 7.19 -3.38 13.11
C TYR A 27 5.93 -4.12 12.65
N ILE A 28 4.87 -4.12 13.47
CA ILE A 28 3.56 -4.69 13.07
C ILE A 28 3.01 -3.94 11.85
N LYS A 29 3.07 -2.61 11.84
CA LYS A 29 2.63 -1.81 10.68
C LYS A 29 3.43 -2.14 9.42
N SER A 30 4.75 -2.32 9.54
CA SER A 30 5.61 -2.76 8.41
C SER A 30 5.27 -4.16 7.91
N ILE A 31 4.84 -5.07 8.79
CA ILE A 31 4.29 -6.37 8.39
C ILE A 31 3.00 -6.15 7.60
N GLU A 32 2.03 -5.45 8.17
CA GLU A 32 0.72 -5.19 7.54
C GLU A 32 0.87 -4.58 6.14
N GLU A 33 1.69 -3.54 6.00
CA GLU A 33 1.95 -2.88 4.71
C GLU A 33 2.56 -3.84 3.66
N GLN A 34 3.54 -4.65 4.06
CA GLN A 34 4.21 -5.60 3.16
C GLN A 34 3.25 -6.70 2.68
N PHE A 35 2.40 -7.20 3.57
CA PHE A 35 1.46 -8.28 3.24
C PHE A 35 0.19 -7.76 2.54
N LEU A 36 -0.20 -6.50 2.74
CA LEU A 36 -1.30 -5.88 2.00
C LEU A 36 -0.94 -5.72 0.51
N GLY A 37 0.26 -5.22 0.21
CA GLY A 37 0.77 -5.13 -1.16
C GLY A 37 0.89 -6.51 -1.83
N THR A 38 1.41 -7.49 -1.09
CA THR A 38 1.48 -8.89 -1.55
C THR A 38 0.10 -9.45 -1.85
N SER A 39 -0.90 -9.21 -0.98
CA SER A 39 -2.28 -9.68 -1.17
C SER A 39 -2.92 -9.13 -2.45
N LYS A 40 -2.70 -7.85 -2.78
CA LYS A 40 -3.20 -7.22 -4.02
C LYS A 40 -2.58 -7.86 -5.27
N SER A 41 -1.26 -8.03 -5.30
CA SER A 41 -0.57 -8.68 -6.42
C SER A 41 -0.95 -10.16 -6.58
N PHE A 42 -1.17 -10.84 -5.45
CA PHE A 42 -1.62 -12.23 -5.43
C PHE A 42 -3.04 -12.37 -5.98
N ALA A 43 -3.97 -11.49 -5.61
CA ALA A 43 -5.32 -11.46 -6.17
C ALA A 43 -5.30 -11.27 -7.69
N SER A 44 -4.48 -10.33 -8.20
CA SER A 44 -4.28 -10.13 -9.64
C SER A 44 -3.74 -11.39 -10.34
N THR A 45 -2.71 -12.02 -9.76
CA THR A 45 -2.15 -13.29 -10.27
C THR A 45 -3.22 -14.38 -10.34
N LEU A 46 -4.05 -14.48 -9.31
CA LEU A 46 -5.12 -15.47 -9.24
C LEU A 46 -6.21 -15.23 -10.30
N MET A 47 -6.59 -13.96 -10.54
CA MET A 47 -7.50 -13.61 -11.63
C MET A 47 -6.93 -13.99 -13.00
N ILE A 48 -5.66 -13.66 -13.27
CA ILE A 48 -4.98 -14.03 -14.51
C ILE A 48 -4.99 -15.56 -14.67
N LYS A 49 -4.66 -16.28 -13.59
CA LYS A 49 -4.68 -17.75 -13.59
C LYS A 49 -6.07 -18.29 -13.92
N MET A 50 -7.13 -17.73 -13.33
CA MET A 50 -8.50 -18.14 -13.64
C MET A 50 -8.89 -17.90 -15.10
N ILE A 51 -8.58 -16.72 -15.64
CA ILE A 51 -8.92 -16.35 -17.03
C ILE A 51 -8.13 -17.21 -18.04
N THR A 52 -6.90 -17.57 -17.69
CA THR A 52 -6.03 -18.38 -18.56
C THR A 52 -6.23 -19.88 -18.40
N MET A 53 -6.81 -20.34 -17.29
CA MET A 53 -7.03 -21.74 -17.01
C MET A 53 -8.16 -22.29 -17.89
N LYS A 54 -7.77 -23.11 -18.86
CA LYS A 54 -8.69 -23.85 -19.74
C LYS A 54 -8.84 -25.28 -19.26
N TYR A 55 -9.96 -25.89 -19.62
CA TYR A 55 -10.13 -27.32 -19.48
C TYR A 55 -9.25 -28.04 -20.51
N ASP A 56 -8.46 -29.01 -20.05
CA ASP A 56 -7.50 -29.72 -20.88
C ASP A 56 -8.06 -31.00 -21.52
N GLY A 57 -9.29 -31.39 -21.19
CA GLY A 57 -9.93 -32.62 -21.69
C GLY A 57 -9.39 -33.92 -21.07
N HIS A 58 -8.37 -33.84 -20.21
CA HIS A 58 -7.71 -34.99 -19.60
C HIS A 58 -7.99 -35.07 -18.10
N SER A 59 -8.03 -33.91 -17.42
CA SER A 59 -8.49 -33.80 -16.04
C SER A 59 -10.01 -34.06 -15.95
N GLY A 60 -10.50 -34.53 -14.82
CA GLY A 60 -11.95 -34.71 -14.65
C GLY A 60 -12.67 -33.36 -14.61
N GLU A 61 -13.83 -33.24 -15.27
CA GLU A 61 -14.62 -32.00 -15.27
C GLU A 61 -14.90 -31.47 -13.86
N ARG A 62 -15.27 -32.37 -12.94
CA ARG A 62 -15.48 -32.03 -11.52
C ARG A 62 -14.24 -31.45 -10.86
N GLU A 63 -13.06 -31.98 -11.20
CA GLU A 63 -11.79 -31.48 -10.66
C GLU A 63 -11.49 -30.08 -11.19
N HIS A 64 -11.70 -29.85 -12.49
CA HIS A 64 -11.55 -28.53 -13.10
C HIS A 64 -12.48 -27.49 -12.46
N ILE A 65 -13.76 -27.84 -12.27
CA ILE A 65 -14.76 -26.99 -11.59
C ILE A 65 -14.34 -26.71 -10.15
N MET A 66 -13.89 -27.72 -9.40
CA MET A 66 -13.43 -27.54 -8.02
C MET A 66 -12.22 -26.62 -7.94
N LYS A 67 -11.25 -26.74 -8.85
CA LYS A 67 -10.08 -25.84 -8.93
C LYS A 67 -10.52 -24.41 -9.19
N MET A 68 -11.42 -24.19 -10.15
CA MET A 68 -11.95 -22.86 -10.46
C MET A 68 -12.72 -22.27 -9.28
N SER A 69 -13.60 -23.05 -8.65
CA SER A 69 -14.38 -22.64 -7.48
C SER A 69 -13.50 -22.30 -6.26
N ASN A 70 -12.43 -23.07 -6.03
CA ASN A 70 -11.46 -22.76 -4.98
C ASN A 70 -10.74 -21.42 -5.23
N MET A 71 -10.41 -21.10 -6.47
CA MET A 71 -9.79 -19.81 -6.79
C MET A 71 -10.77 -18.65 -6.56
N VAL A 72 -12.05 -18.81 -6.95
CA VAL A 72 -13.11 -17.83 -6.67
C VAL A 72 -13.27 -17.58 -5.17
N SER A 73 -13.32 -18.64 -4.36
CA SER A 73 -13.51 -18.49 -2.91
C SER A 73 -12.34 -17.77 -2.24
N ARG A 74 -11.11 -18.04 -2.71
CA ARG A 74 -9.91 -17.32 -2.26
C ARG A 74 -9.93 -15.85 -2.63
N LEU A 75 -10.35 -15.51 -3.86
CA LEU A 75 -10.50 -14.10 -4.28
C LEU A 75 -11.52 -13.36 -3.41
N LYS A 76 -12.68 -13.98 -3.13
CA LYS A 76 -13.69 -13.37 -2.26
C LYS A 76 -13.18 -13.10 -0.85
N GLY A 77 -12.40 -14.03 -0.28
CA GLY A 77 -11.79 -13.83 1.03
C GLY A 77 -10.78 -12.67 1.05
N MET A 78 -10.03 -12.49 -0.04
CA MET A 78 -9.05 -11.40 -0.17
C MET A 78 -9.72 -10.04 -0.36
N ASP A 79 -10.77 -9.95 -1.15
CA ASP A 79 -11.53 -8.71 -1.36
C ASP A 79 -12.11 -8.17 -0.03
N MET A 80 -12.67 -9.06 0.78
CA MET A 80 -13.17 -8.73 2.12
C MET A 80 -12.04 -8.21 3.03
N ALA A 81 -10.92 -8.92 3.10
CA ALA A 81 -9.79 -8.54 3.95
C ALA A 81 -9.13 -7.21 3.52
N ILE A 82 -8.97 -6.98 2.20
CA ILE A 82 -8.39 -5.74 1.68
C ILE A 82 -9.33 -4.55 1.92
N SER A 83 -10.65 -4.75 1.78
CA SER A 83 -11.65 -3.69 2.00
C SER A 83 -11.67 -3.22 3.45
N GLU A 84 -11.65 -4.15 4.41
CA GLU A 84 -11.59 -3.82 5.85
C GLU A 84 -10.32 -3.03 6.20
N GLU A 85 -9.19 -3.41 5.61
CA GLU A 85 -7.91 -2.74 5.88
C GLU A 85 -7.83 -1.34 5.24
N GLU A 86 -8.34 -1.17 4.02
CA GLU A 86 -8.43 0.14 3.38
C GLU A 86 -9.35 1.11 4.14
N GLU A 87 -10.37 0.62 4.84
CA GLU A 87 -11.20 1.43 5.72
C GLU A 87 -10.44 1.85 6.99
N ARG A 88 -9.72 0.93 7.63
CA ARG A 88 -8.91 1.21 8.84
C ARG A 88 -7.81 2.24 8.58
N LEU A 89 -7.12 2.13 7.45
CA LEU A 89 -6.09 3.08 7.03
C LEU A 89 -6.63 4.51 6.80
N LYS A 90 -7.94 4.67 6.54
CA LYS A 90 -8.58 6.00 6.38
C LYS A 90 -8.97 6.63 7.72
N VAL A 91 -9.10 5.85 8.79
CA VAL A 91 -9.51 6.31 10.13
C VAL A 91 -8.32 6.83 10.95
N GLU A 92 -7.08 6.42 10.64
CA GLU A 92 -5.87 6.77 11.39
C GLU A 92 -5.21 8.11 10.97
N LYS A 93 -6.00 9.16 10.72
CA LYS A 93 -5.49 10.54 10.84
C LYS A 93 -6.03 11.12 12.15
N PRO A 94 -5.37 10.91 13.30
CA PRO A 94 -5.74 11.64 14.50
C PRO A 94 -5.46 13.12 14.22
N ASP A 95 -6.52 13.90 14.22
CA ASP A 95 -6.47 15.36 14.25
C ASP A 95 -5.77 15.76 15.55
N MET A 96 -4.43 15.80 15.53
CA MET A 96 -3.60 16.24 16.65
C MET A 96 -3.63 17.77 16.73
N ALA A 97 -4.83 18.33 16.85
CA ALA A 97 -5.00 19.60 17.53
C ALA A 97 -4.74 19.31 19.01
N HIS A 98 -3.62 19.80 19.54
CA HIS A 98 -3.50 20.59 20.78
C HIS A 98 -2.06 20.57 21.33
N LEU A 99 -1.52 21.81 21.43
CA LEU A 99 -0.60 22.32 22.45
C LEU A 99 0.90 21.94 22.38
N THR A 100 1.68 22.86 21.80
CA THR A 100 2.96 23.26 22.40
C THR A 100 2.94 24.75 22.70
N ILE A 101 3.08 25.07 23.99
CA ILE A 101 3.17 26.40 24.58
C ILE A 101 4.53 27.02 24.26
N GLY A 102 4.51 28.27 23.77
CA GLY A 102 5.48 29.34 24.10
C GLY A 102 6.94 29.21 23.63
N SER A 103 7.36 30.10 22.71
CA SER A 103 8.45 31.11 22.91
C SER A 103 9.08 31.61 21.59
N ASN A 104 8.70 32.84 21.22
CA ASN A 104 9.49 33.99 20.72
C ASN A 104 10.65 33.90 19.68
N LYS A 105 10.63 34.92 18.81
CA LYS A 105 11.66 35.55 17.95
C LYS A 105 12.24 34.80 16.74
N LYS A 106 12.01 35.36 15.54
CA LYS A 106 13.06 35.91 14.66
C LYS A 106 12.49 36.75 13.52
N SER A 107 13.03 37.96 13.39
CA SER A 107 12.87 38.90 12.28
C SER A 107 13.59 38.42 11.02
N PHE A 108 13.02 38.70 9.83
CA PHE A 108 13.78 38.71 8.58
C PHE A 108 13.24 39.77 7.61
N ASN A 109 14.12 40.69 7.22
CA ASN A 109 13.88 41.82 6.31
C ASN A 109 13.53 41.34 4.90
N LYS A 110 12.53 41.97 4.25
CA LYS A 110 12.26 41.79 2.81
C LYS A 110 12.49 43.10 2.07
N GLY A 111 13.68 43.23 1.48
CA GLY A 111 14.04 44.31 0.55
C GLY A 111 13.13 44.28 -0.68
N LYS A 112 12.62 45.45 -1.07
CA LYS A 112 11.79 45.65 -2.27
C LYS A 112 12.67 45.90 -3.50
N GLY A 113 12.77 44.92 -4.39
CA GLY A 113 13.31 45.09 -5.75
C GLY A 113 12.18 45.19 -6.78
N LYS A 114 12.17 46.27 -7.56
CA LYS A 114 11.11 46.62 -8.54
C LYS A 114 11.31 45.92 -9.90
N LYS A 115 10.18 45.49 -10.46
CA LYS A 115 9.77 45.22 -11.87
C LYS A 115 10.79 45.44 -13.00
N LYS A 116 10.81 44.49 -13.96
CA LYS A 116 10.82 44.79 -15.41
C LYS A 116 9.88 43.83 -16.17
N LYS A 117 8.99 44.40 -16.98
CA LYS A 117 8.14 43.74 -17.98
C LYS A 117 8.87 43.79 -19.33
N GLN A 118 8.76 42.74 -20.15
CA GLN A 118 8.79 42.82 -21.61
C GLN A 118 8.09 41.57 -22.20
N GLY A 119 7.11 41.79 -23.10
CA GLY A 119 6.46 40.77 -23.95
C GLY A 119 7.42 40.26 -25.03
N ILE A 120 7.09 39.35 -25.96
CA ILE A 120 5.87 39.09 -26.75
C ILE A 120 5.89 37.59 -27.23
N PRO A 121 5.07 37.10 -28.20
CA PRO A 121 3.99 36.12 -28.04
C PRO A 121 4.30 34.67 -28.52
N TYR A 122 3.44 33.73 -28.12
CA TYR A 122 3.43 32.34 -28.60
C TYR A 122 2.98 32.25 -30.07
N LYS A 123 3.73 31.54 -30.91
CA LYS A 123 3.24 30.99 -32.19
C LYS A 123 2.62 29.62 -31.95
N GLN A 124 1.38 29.45 -32.41
CA GLN A 124 0.75 28.14 -32.58
C GLN A 124 0.95 27.72 -34.04
N GLU A 125 1.54 26.56 -34.26
CA GLU A 125 1.49 25.86 -35.55
C GLU A 125 0.57 24.64 -35.37
N THR A 126 -0.60 24.69 -35.99
CA THR A 126 -1.50 23.56 -36.20
C THR A 126 -1.31 23.03 -37.61
N LYS A 127 -1.16 21.72 -37.74
CA LYS A 127 -1.56 20.98 -38.96
C LYS A 127 -3.04 20.61 -38.85
#